data_AF-A0A7H4P7X4-F1
#
_entry.id   AF-A0A7H4P7X4-F1
#
_cell.length_a   1.000
_cell.length_b   1.000
_cell.length_c   1.000
_cell.angle_alpha   90.00
_cell.angle_beta   90.00
_cell.angle_gamma   90.00
#
_symmetry.space_group_name_H-M   'P 1'
#
loop_
_entity.id
_entity.type
_entity.pdbx_description
1 polymer ?
#
loop_
_entity_poly.entity_id
_entity_poly.type
_entity_poly.pdbx_seq_one_letter_code
_entity_poly.pdbx_strand_id
1 'polypeptide(L)'
;MMLAAAGKNRIVTLDIPGKPWDTPQLARELERWKQDGRDVSLLIGGPEGLSPACKAAAEQSWSLSTLTLPHPLVRVLVAESLYRAWSITTTTLTTVSNDDQGRLSSE
;
A
#
# COMPACT_ATOMS: atom_id res chain seq x y z
N MET A 1 6.50 11.35 18.65
CA MET A 1 5.51 12.10 17.85
C MET A 1 4.95 11.25 16.71
N MET A 2 5.72 10.82 15.71
CA MET A 2 5.18 10.08 14.56
C MET A 2 4.52 8.74 14.92
N LEU A 3 5.14 7.92 15.78
CA LEU A 3 4.51 6.68 16.26
C LEU A 3 3.26 6.91 17.11
N ALA A 4 3.23 7.99 17.89
CA ALA A 4 2.06 8.33 18.70
C ALA A 4 0.86 8.68 17.82
N ALA A 5 1.10 9.34 16.68
CA ALA A 5 0.05 9.66 15.70
C ALA A 5 -0.49 8.42 14.97
N ALA A 6 0.28 7.34 14.87
CA ALA A 6 -0.17 6.09 14.25
C ALA A 6 -1.13 5.28 15.14
N GLY A 7 -1.16 5.52 16.46
CA GLY A 7 -2.10 4.84 17.35
C GLY A 7 -2.02 3.31 17.28
N LYS A 8 -3.14 2.67 16.93
CA LYS A 8 -3.25 1.19 16.75
C LYS A 8 -3.23 0.76 15.28
N ASN A 9 -2.93 1.69 14.37
CA ASN A 9 -2.95 1.45 12.94
C ASN A 9 -1.85 0.45 12.56
N ARG A 10 -2.05 -0.24 11.44
CA ARG A 10 -0.99 -1.02 10.81
C ARG A 10 0.11 -0.07 10.34
N ILE A 11 1.34 -0.31 10.77
CA ILE A 11 2.46 0.58 10.45
C ILE A 11 3.21 0.05 9.23
N VAL A 12 3.26 0.86 8.17
CA VAL A 12 4.04 0.60 6.96
C VAL A 12 5.06 1.71 6.79
N THR A 13 6.35 1.38 6.81
CA THR A 13 7.41 2.38 6.63
C THR A 13 7.84 2.52 5.18
N LEU A 14 8.10 3.74 4.74
CA LEU A 14 8.77 4.02 3.47
C LEU A 14 10.27 4.14 3.74
N ASP A 15 11.04 3.14 3.31
CA ASP A 15 12.48 3.05 3.55
C ASP A 15 13.18 2.39 2.37
N ILE A 16 14.38 2.86 2.03
CA ILE A 16 15.18 2.32 0.91
C ILE A 16 15.42 0.80 1.01
N PRO A 17 15.78 0.21 2.18
CA PRO A 17 15.92 -1.25 2.34
C PRO A 17 14.58 -2.00 2.43
N GLY A 18 13.43 -1.32 2.28
CA GLY A 18 12.12 -1.97 2.24
C GLY A 18 11.95 -2.90 1.05
N LYS A 19 10.83 -3.63 1.02
CA LYS A 19 10.51 -4.51 -0.11
C LYS A 19 10.23 -3.66 -1.36
N PRO A 20 10.87 -3.95 -2.51
CA PRO A 20 10.60 -3.24 -3.76
C PRO A 20 9.34 -3.83 -4.40
N TRP A 21 8.18 -3.29 -4.05
CA TRP A 21 6.92 -3.75 -4.62
C TRP A 21 6.70 -3.20 -6.02
N ASP A 22 6.32 -4.07 -6.96
CA ASP A 22 5.64 -3.65 -8.19
C ASP A 22 4.17 -3.28 -7.92
N THR A 23 3.51 -2.67 -8.90
CA THR A 23 2.12 -2.23 -8.74
C THR A 23 1.15 -3.40 -8.43
N PRO A 24 1.21 -4.57 -9.11
CA PRO A 24 0.38 -5.72 -8.74
C PRO A 24 0.63 -6.25 -7.32
N GLN A 25 1.87 -6.22 -6.83
CA GLN A 25 2.19 -6.56 -5.43
C GLN A 25 1.58 -5.53 -4.47
N LEU A 26 1.68 -4.24 -4.77
CA LEU A 26 1.06 -3.18 -3.97
C LEU A 26 -0.47 -3.31 -3.94
N ALA A 27 -1.13 -3.66 -5.05
CA ALA A 27 -2.56 -3.94 -5.08
C ALA A 27 -2.94 -5.12 -4.17
N ARG A 28 -2.11 -6.17 -4.13
CA ARG A 28 -2.30 -7.31 -3.21
C ARG A 28 -2.07 -6.93 -1.74
N GLU A 29 -1.10 -6.05 -1.44
CA GLU A 29 -0.94 -5.51 -0.09
C GLU A 29 -2.15 -4.67 0.31
N LEU A 30 -2.67 -3.83 -0.60
CA LEU A 30 -3.84 -3.01 -0.35
C LEU A 30 -5.08 -3.87 -0.01
N GLU A 31 -5.30 -4.97 -0.73
CA GLU A 31 -6.36 -5.93 -0.37
C GLU A 31 -6.13 -6.59 0.99
N ARG A 32 -4.88 -6.97 1.31
CA ARG A 32 -4.54 -7.48 2.65
C ARG A 32 -4.85 -6.45 3.75
N TRP A 33 -4.54 -5.19 3.51
CA TRP A 33 -4.82 -4.12 4.47
C TRP A 33 -6.33 -3.90 4.65
N LYS A 34 -7.10 -3.96 3.57
CA LYS A 34 -8.58 -3.87 3.64
C LYS A 34 -9.17 -5.02 4.47
N GLN A 35 -8.64 -6.24 4.34
CA GLN A 35 -9.08 -7.41 5.10
C GLN A 35 -8.66 -7.37 6.59
N ASP A 36 -7.54 -6.72 6.91
CA ASP A 36 -7.03 -6.56 8.28
C ASP A 36 -7.93 -5.67 9.15
N GLY A 37 -8.73 -4.80 8.53
CA GLY A 37 -9.75 -3.97 9.20
C GLY A 37 -9.21 -2.83 10.06
N ARG A 38 -7.89 -2.72 10.25
CA ARG A 38 -7.23 -1.56 10.88
C ARG A 38 -6.93 -0.50 9.82
N ASP A 39 -6.95 0.75 10.23
CA ASP A 39 -6.37 1.82 9.42
C ASP A 39 -4.87 1.57 9.19
N VAL A 40 -4.34 2.07 8.07
CA VAL A 40 -2.93 1.95 7.72
C VAL A 40 -2.24 3.30 7.85
N SER A 41 -1.15 3.33 8.60
CA SER A 41 -0.27 4.50 8.72
C SER A 41 1.01 4.28 7.91
N LEU A 42 1.15 5.07 6.85
CA LEU A 42 2.33 5.12 6.00
C LEU A 42 3.32 6.14 6.57
N LEU A 43 4.42 5.64 7.12
CA LEU A 43 5.44 6.45 7.78
C LEU A 43 6.52 6.85 6.78
N ILE A 44 6.60 8.15 6.48
CA ILE A 44 7.61 8.71 5.58
C ILE A 44 8.60 9.52 6.42
N GLY A 45 9.85 9.07 6.45
CA GLY A 45 10.94 9.71 7.20
C GLY A 45 11.31 11.10 6.67
N GLY A 46 12.00 11.88 7.50
CA GLY A 46 12.59 13.15 7.09
C GLY A 46 13.91 12.94 6.32
N PRO A 47 14.73 14.00 6.16
CA PRO A 47 16.04 13.91 5.51
C PRO A 47 16.95 12.84 6.12
N GLU A 48 16.89 12.70 7.46
CA GLU A 48 17.68 11.70 8.21
C GLU A 48 17.01 10.32 8.28
N GLY A 49 15.93 10.13 7.51
CA GLY A 49 15.16 8.89 7.46
C GLY A 49 14.25 8.68 8.67
N LEU A 50 13.97 7.41 8.94
CA LEU A 50 13.09 6.97 10.03
C LEU A 50 13.91 6.61 11.28
N SER A 51 13.45 7.06 12.44
CA SER A 51 14.07 6.68 13.72
C SER A 51 14.07 5.16 13.93
N PRO A 52 15.04 4.60 14.68
CA PRO A 52 15.09 3.15 14.96
C PRO A 52 13.79 2.61 15.55
N ALA A 53 13.13 3.37 16.43
CA ALA A 53 11.84 2.98 17.00
C ALA A 53 10.73 2.86 15.94
N CYS A 54 10.72 3.73 14.92
CA CYS A 54 9.76 3.65 13.83
C CYS A 54 9.99 2.41 12.96
N LYS A 55 11.26 2.09 12.68
CA LYS A 55 11.63 0.88 11.93
C LYS A 55 11.26 -0.40 12.69
N ALA A 56 11.48 -0.41 14.01
CA ALA A 56 11.15 -1.56 14.86
C ALA A 56 9.64 -1.79 15.00
N ALA A 57 8.84 -0.73 14.96
CA ALA A 57 7.38 -0.81 15.03
C ALA A 57 6.72 -1.14 13.67
N ALA A 58 7.49 -1.16 12.58
CA ALA A 58 6.97 -1.40 11.25
C ALA A 58 6.57 -2.87 11.08
N GLU A 59 5.31 -3.12 10.74
CA GLU A 59 4.85 -4.46 10.34
C GLU A 59 5.31 -4.78 8.91
N GLN A 60 5.46 -3.74 8.09
CA GLN A 60 5.96 -3.83 6.72
C GLN A 60 6.83 -2.63 6.39
N SER A 61 7.78 -2.82 5.49
CA SER A 61 8.62 -1.76 4.95
C SER A 61 8.62 -1.83 3.43
N TRP A 62 8.37 -0.70 2.79
CA TRP A 62 8.21 -0.54 1.35
C TRP A 62 9.30 0.38 0.80
N SER A 63 9.99 -0.09 -0.23
CA SER A 63 10.94 0.69 -1.01
C SER A 63 10.32 1.10 -2.34
N LEU A 64 10.28 2.41 -2.60
CA LEU A 64 9.83 2.98 -3.89
C LEU A 64 10.91 2.92 -4.96
N SER A 65 12.18 2.95 -4.54
CA SER A 65 13.35 3.00 -5.40
C SER A 65 14.62 2.71 -4.60
N THR A 66 15.66 2.27 -5.29
CA THR A 66 17.03 2.25 -4.75
C THR A 66 17.64 3.65 -4.67
N LEU A 67 17.03 4.65 -5.30
CA LEU A 67 17.45 6.05 -5.25
C LEU A 67 16.99 6.73 -3.95
N THR A 68 17.81 7.65 -3.45
CA THR A 68 17.40 8.58 -2.40
C THR A 68 16.50 9.65 -3.01
N LEU A 69 15.19 9.54 -2.76
CA LEU A 69 14.18 10.46 -3.28
C LEU A 69 13.92 11.61 -2.30
N PRO A 70 13.76 12.86 -2.77
CA PRO A 70 13.35 13.97 -1.91
C PRO A 70 11.99 13.72 -1.25
N HIS A 71 11.85 14.05 0.03
CA HIS A 71 10.62 13.84 0.81
C HIS A 71 9.32 14.34 0.13
N PRO A 72 9.30 15.53 -0.51
CA PRO A 72 8.09 15.98 -1.22
C PRO A 72 7.69 15.04 -2.37
N LEU A 73 8.67 14.50 -3.10
CA LEU A 73 8.43 13.59 -4.21
C LEU A 73 7.93 12.23 -3.73
N VAL A 74 8.47 11.73 -2.62
CA VAL A 74 8.02 10.48 -2.00
C VAL A 74 6.52 10.54 -1.69
N ARG A 75 6.02 11.64 -1.13
CA ARG A 75 4.58 11.81 -0.83
C ARG A 75 3.71 11.71 -2.08
N VAL A 76 4.13 12.35 -3.17
CA VAL A 76 3.39 12.32 -4.46
C VAL A 76 3.40 10.92 -5.04
N LEU A 77 4.55 10.25 -5.05
CA LEU A 77 4.68 8.89 -5.57
C LEU A 77 3.86 7.88 -4.76
N VAL A 78 3.86 7.98 -3.43
CA VAL A 78 3.03 7.13 -2.58
C VAL A 78 1.55 7.32 -2.91
N ALA A 79 1.08 8.56 -3.00
CA ALA A 79 -0.33 8.84 -3.31
C ALA A 79 -0.73 8.29 -4.69
N GLU A 80 0.10 8.51 -5.72
CA GLU A 80 -0.14 8.01 -7.07
C GLU A 80 -0.12 6.48 -7.13
N SER A 81 0.88 5.85 -6.51
CA SER A 81 1.04 4.40 -6.53
C SER A 81 -0.10 3.70 -5.79
N LEU A 82 -0.58 4.28 -4.68
CA LEU A 82 -1.77 3.79 -3.98
C LEU A 82 -3.03 3.97 -4.80
N TYR A 83 -3.20 5.12 -5.47
CA TYR A 83 -4.33 5.33 -6.38
C TYR A 83 -4.33 4.30 -7.53
N ARG A 84 -3.15 4.01 -8.10
CA ARG A 84 -2.98 3.01 -9.14
C ARG A 84 -3.25 1.59 -8.65
N ALA A 85 -2.77 1.25 -7.46
CA ALA A 85 -3.08 -0.04 -6.83
C ALA A 85 -4.59 -0.18 -6.56
N TRP A 86 -5.22 0.88 -6.06
CA TRP A 86 -6.65 0.92 -5.82
C TRP A 86 -7.49 0.78 -7.09
N SER A 87 -7.10 1.46 -8.18
CA SER A 87 -7.82 1.36 -9.46
C SER A 87 -7.78 -0.06 -10.02
N ILE A 88 -6.67 -0.79 -9.85
CA ILE A 88 -6.57 -2.22 -10.19
C ILE A 88 -7.55 -3.03 -9.35
N THR A 89 -7.55 -2.86 -8.02
CA THR A 89 -8.44 -3.64 -7.13
C THR A 89 -9.92 -3.41 -7.45
N THR A 90 -10.29 -2.20 -7.89
CA THR A 90 -11.68 -1.87 -8.22
C THR A 90 -12.07 -2.39 -9.60
N THR A 91 -11.18 -2.30 -10.59
CA THR A 91 -11.48 -2.73 -11.97
C THR A 91 -11.61 -4.26 -12.08
N THR A 92 -10.80 -5.01 -11.35
CA THR A 92 -10.86 -6.48 -11.35
C THR A 92 -12.16 -7.01 -10.73
N LEU A 93 -12.82 -6.27 -9.83
CA LEU A 93 -14.09 -6.67 -9.25
C LEU A 93 -15.27 -6.55 -10.24
N THR A 94 -15.17 -5.73 -11.28
CA THR A 94 -16.25 -5.53 -12.26
C THR A 94 -16.29 -6.63 -13.33
N THR A 95 -15.19 -7.34 -13.58
CA THR A 95 -15.10 -8.31 -14.68
C THR A 95 -15.52 -9.73 -14.32
N VAL A 96 -16.02 -10.00 -13.11
CA VAL A 96 -16.45 -11.35 -12.68
C VAL A 96 -17.98 -11.45 -12.49
N SER A 97 -18.75 -10.43 -12.87
CA SER A 97 -20.21 -10.43 -12.65
C SER A 97 -21.07 -10.65 -13.90
N ASN A 98 -20.52 -11.04 -15.07
CA ASN A 98 -21.32 -11.08 -16.30
C ASN A 98 -21.23 -12.35 -17.17
N ASP A 99 -20.56 -13.42 -16.74
CA ASP A 99 -20.39 -14.64 -17.58
C ASP A 99 -21.24 -15.86 -17.15
N ASP A 100 -22.09 -15.76 -16.11
CA ASP A 100 -22.84 -16.92 -15.59
C ASP A 100 -24.36 -16.89 -15.85
N GLN A 101 -24.88 -15.95 -16.65
CA GLN A 101 -26.33 -15.78 -16.83
C GLN A 101 -26.87 -16.20 -18.21
N GLY A 102 -26.03 -16.73 -19.10
CA GLY A 102 -26.40 -17.05 -20.49
C GLY A 102 -26.62 -18.53 -20.85
N ARG A 103 -26.46 -19.48 -19.92
CA ARG A 103 -26.44 -20.93 -20.25
C ARG A 103 -27.60 -21.79 -19.73
N LEU A 104 -28.65 -21.19 -19.17
CA LEU A 104 -29.82 -21.91 -18.65
C LEU A 104 -31.14 -21.30 -19.17
N SER A 105 -31.26 -21.18 -20.50
CA SER A 105 -32.53 -20.85 -21.17
C SER A 105 -32.63 -21.56 -22.52
N SER A 106 -32.33 -22.85 -22.56
CA SER A 106 -32.62 -23.71 -23.70
C SER A 106 -32.53 -25.16 -23.27
N GLU A 107 -33.57 -25.65 -22.61
CA GLU A 107 -33.98 -27.05 -22.54
C GLU A 107 -35.43 -27.13 -22.05
#